data_AF-A0A7J3NRJ2-F1
#
_entry.id   AF-A0A7J3NRJ2-F1
#
_cell.length_a   1.000
_cell.length_b   1.000
_cell.length_c   1.000
_cell.angle_alpha   90.00
_cell.angle_beta   90.00
_cell.angle_gamma   90.00
#
_symmetry.space_group_name_H-M   'P 1'
#
loop_
_entity.id
_entity.type
_entity.pdbx_description
1 polymer ?
#
loop_
_entity_poly.entity_id
_entity_poly.type
_entity_poly.pdbx_seq_one_letter_code
_entity_poly.pdbx_strand_id
1 'polypeptide(L)'
;MVSHVDILRHVLNEVKSGIKIDGWRITWGDMRYAFISRELLMRITVELMKFFGAFFREAVLRFTALSCFAEASCMINMGVPPEGVVKKCAEFVSASGWGLVDVVEVDFKKPRVTIRMYNPSIASWFKNNVKNLEETFPFYECAWWGYSWVGVVKAALEAMGIEAPPLVYRETKCCAKGNRYCEFVIEEGEEAKNNMESYMSRELFNYRNIKKLADGRYMYGDPRETISLFLRILEARNDGSIGIMEGDSVLMAPSLLFSLAYWIIPLEKFGEAINTAYKKACNGYGEYLAKQGGKYGAEAILRFFFSSASSMGWGGMEVTEFTESNIKFRIYQSLYGEDGGAYIKLKGLEPRPVCAPVGYIAEGVINYFAEKEEGSPLTVKEEKCIAKGDKYCEFTIEK
;
A
#
# COMPACT_ATOMS: atom_id res chain seq x y z
N MET A 1 24.42 -20.44 -13.45
CA MET A 1 23.13 -19.70 -13.50
C MET A 1 22.93 -19.09 -12.13
N VAL A 2 22.80 -17.77 -12.04
CA VAL A 2 22.43 -17.10 -10.77
C VAL A 2 20.97 -17.45 -10.50
N SER A 3 20.64 -17.92 -9.29
CA SER A 3 19.25 -18.18 -8.92
C SER A 3 18.45 -16.87 -8.93
N HIS A 4 17.19 -16.88 -9.38
CA HIS A 4 16.31 -15.69 -9.29
C HIS A 4 16.25 -15.12 -7.86
N VAL A 5 16.42 -15.98 -6.86
CA VAL A 5 16.47 -15.60 -5.44
C VAL A 5 17.72 -14.80 -5.10
N ASP A 6 18.86 -15.12 -5.70
CA ASP A 6 20.11 -14.40 -5.45
C ASP A 6 20.05 -13.00 -6.07
N ILE A 7 19.43 -12.87 -7.26
CA ILE A 7 19.12 -11.57 -7.86
C ILE A 7 18.19 -10.78 -6.93
N LEU A 8 17.11 -11.40 -6.44
CA LEU A 8 16.17 -10.74 -5.54
C LEU A 8 16.84 -10.27 -4.24
N ARG A 9 17.70 -11.10 -3.63
CA ARG A 9 18.47 -10.73 -2.43
C ARG A 9 19.39 -9.54 -2.70
N HIS A 10 20.08 -9.56 -3.83
CA HIS A 10 20.97 -8.47 -4.22
C HIS A 10 20.20 -7.15 -4.35
N VAL A 11 19.12 -7.14 -5.14
CA VAL A 11 18.31 -5.92 -5.34
C VAL A 11 17.61 -5.49 -4.05
N LEU A 12 17.12 -6.42 -3.22
CA LEU A 12 16.57 -6.09 -1.90
C LEU A 12 17.61 -5.38 -1.02
N ASN A 13 18.86 -5.83 -1.03
CA ASN A 13 19.94 -5.16 -0.29
C ASN A 13 20.26 -3.78 -0.86
N GLU A 14 20.20 -3.59 -2.19
CA GLU A 14 20.31 -2.26 -2.80
C GLU A 14 19.18 -1.34 -2.32
N VAL A 15 17.93 -1.79 -2.37
CA VAL A 15 16.76 -1.02 -1.90
C VAL A 15 16.94 -0.64 -0.43
N LYS A 16 17.29 -1.59 0.43
CA LYS A 16 17.56 -1.34 1.87
C LYS A 16 18.66 -0.30 2.07
N SER A 17 19.74 -0.37 1.30
CA SER A 17 20.84 0.59 1.40
C SER A 17 20.45 2.02 0.99
N GLY A 18 19.45 2.15 0.11
CA GLY A 18 18.88 3.42 -0.31
C GLY A 18 17.81 4.00 0.63
N ILE A 19 17.35 3.22 1.62
CA ILE A 19 16.34 3.68 2.58
C ILE A 19 16.96 4.70 3.55
N LYS A 20 16.24 5.81 3.74
CA LYS A 20 16.51 6.80 4.78
C LYS A 20 15.37 6.81 5.79
N ILE A 21 15.73 6.93 7.06
CA ILE A 21 14.79 6.96 8.19
C ILE A 21 14.77 8.38 8.77
N ASP A 22 13.59 8.99 8.82
CA ASP A 22 13.34 10.32 9.41
C ASP A 22 12.19 10.23 10.42
N GLY A 23 12.54 10.01 11.69
CA GLY A 23 11.57 9.57 12.69
C GLY A 23 10.95 8.23 12.28
N TRP A 24 9.62 8.13 12.30
CA TRP A 24 8.86 6.95 11.90
C TRP A 24 8.62 6.83 10.39
N ARG A 25 9.31 7.63 9.58
CA ARG A 25 9.10 7.70 8.14
C ARG A 25 10.21 6.96 7.42
N ILE A 26 9.81 6.06 6.53
CA ILE A 26 10.70 5.34 5.62
C ILE A 26 10.67 6.10 4.30
N THR A 27 11.83 6.46 3.78
CA THR A 27 11.94 7.13 2.48
C THR A 27 12.94 6.41 1.61
N TRP A 28 12.66 6.39 0.31
CA TRP A 28 13.59 5.92 -0.72
C TRP A 28 13.57 6.95 -1.84
N GLY A 29 14.74 7.49 -2.17
CA GLY A 29 14.82 8.71 -2.98
C GLY A 29 14.20 9.92 -2.26
N ASP A 30 13.30 10.62 -2.96
CA ASP A 30 12.50 11.73 -2.42
C ASP A 30 11.03 11.31 -2.19
N MET A 31 10.75 10.00 -2.07
CA MET A 31 9.39 9.48 -1.82
C MET A 31 9.31 8.77 -0.47
N ARG A 32 8.16 8.91 0.19
CA ARG A 32 7.82 8.16 1.41
C ARG A 32 7.28 6.79 1.01
N TYR A 33 7.72 5.77 1.73
CA TYR A 33 7.29 4.39 1.59
C TYR A 33 6.77 3.87 2.92
N ALA A 34 5.99 2.80 2.84
CA ALA A 34 5.67 1.95 3.97
C ALA A 34 5.64 0.49 3.52
N PHE A 35 5.73 -0.40 4.50
CA PHE A 35 5.49 -1.82 4.31
C PHE A 35 4.08 -2.15 4.75
N ILE A 36 3.40 -3.04 4.05
CA ILE A 36 2.08 -3.56 4.44
C ILE A 36 2.13 -5.09 4.44
N SER A 37 1.45 -5.72 5.38
CA SER A 37 1.18 -7.16 5.29
C SER A 37 0.36 -7.44 4.03
N ARG A 38 0.79 -8.44 3.24
CA ARG A 38 0.02 -8.91 2.09
C ARG A 38 -1.41 -9.28 2.51
N GLU A 39 -1.58 -9.89 3.69
CA GLU A 39 -2.90 -10.31 4.18
C GLU A 39 -3.84 -9.11 4.39
N LEU A 40 -3.36 -8.02 4.99
CA LEU A 40 -4.16 -6.80 5.17
C LEU A 40 -4.55 -6.18 3.82
N LEU A 41 -3.58 -6.00 2.92
CA LEU A 41 -3.85 -5.44 1.59
C LEU A 41 -4.89 -6.27 0.83
N MET A 42 -4.80 -7.59 0.91
CA MET A 42 -5.70 -8.49 0.18
C MET A 42 -7.10 -8.53 0.78
N ARG A 43 -7.25 -8.43 2.11
CA ARG A 43 -8.57 -8.27 2.75
C ARG A 43 -9.26 -6.97 2.32
N ILE A 44 -8.50 -5.86 2.29
CA ILE A 44 -9.00 -4.58 1.77
C ILE A 44 -9.44 -4.76 0.31
N THR A 45 -8.58 -5.35 -0.52
CA THR A 45 -8.87 -5.58 -1.94
C THR A 45 -10.14 -6.42 -2.15
N VAL A 46 -10.32 -7.50 -1.39
CA VAL A 46 -11.49 -8.38 -1.49
C VAL A 46 -12.77 -7.65 -1.10
N GLU A 47 -12.79 -6.89 -0.01
CA GLU A 47 -14.00 -6.16 0.40
C GLU A 47 -14.33 -5.02 -0.57
N LEU A 48 -13.32 -4.32 -1.11
CA LEU A 48 -13.53 -3.33 -2.16
C LEU A 48 -14.06 -3.97 -3.46
N MET A 49 -13.56 -5.15 -3.84
CA MET A 49 -14.08 -5.88 -5.00
C MET A 49 -15.52 -6.35 -4.81
N LYS A 50 -15.87 -6.87 -3.64
CA LYS A 50 -17.26 -7.24 -3.31
C LYS A 50 -18.19 -6.02 -3.38
N PHE A 51 -17.70 -4.88 -2.92
CA PHE A 51 -18.49 -3.64 -2.87
C PHE A 51 -18.67 -3.00 -4.25
N PHE A 52 -17.57 -2.79 -4.99
CA PHE A 52 -17.59 -2.09 -6.28
C PHE A 52 -17.91 -3.00 -7.47
N GLY A 53 -17.79 -4.31 -7.32
CA GLY A 53 -17.91 -5.24 -8.45
C GLY A 53 -16.93 -4.89 -9.57
N ALA A 54 -17.41 -4.95 -10.82
CA ALA A 54 -16.64 -4.59 -12.00
C ALA A 54 -16.13 -3.14 -12.02
N PHE A 55 -16.79 -2.23 -11.27
CA PHE A 55 -16.37 -0.83 -11.18
C PHE A 55 -15.05 -0.65 -10.39
N PHE A 56 -14.64 -1.65 -9.61
CA PHE A 56 -13.38 -1.62 -8.87
C PHE A 56 -12.18 -1.32 -9.76
N ARG A 57 -12.14 -1.93 -10.95
CA ARG A 57 -11.09 -1.71 -11.95
C ARG A 57 -11.02 -0.25 -12.38
N GLU A 58 -12.17 0.33 -12.72
CA GLU A 58 -12.24 1.67 -13.31
C GLU A 58 -11.97 2.78 -12.29
N ALA A 59 -12.40 2.61 -11.04
CA ALA A 59 -12.34 3.69 -10.06
C ALA A 59 -11.21 3.58 -9.05
N VAL A 60 -10.77 2.36 -8.71
CA VAL A 60 -9.79 2.16 -7.63
C VAL A 60 -8.42 1.83 -8.22
N LEU A 61 -8.37 0.94 -9.23
CA LEU A 61 -7.09 0.43 -9.72
C LEU A 61 -6.37 1.38 -10.66
N ARG A 62 -7.05 2.33 -11.31
CA ARG A 62 -6.36 3.39 -12.08
C ARG A 62 -5.41 4.22 -11.23
N PHE A 63 -5.63 4.32 -9.92
CA PHE A 63 -4.70 4.99 -9.03
C PHE A 63 -3.32 4.31 -8.96
N THR A 64 -3.22 3.01 -9.22
CA THR A 64 -1.92 2.32 -9.24
C THR A 64 -1.03 2.81 -10.37
N ALA A 65 -1.62 3.25 -11.50
CA ALA A 65 -0.90 3.94 -12.57
C ALA A 65 -0.22 5.21 -12.05
N LEU A 66 -0.95 6.02 -11.27
CA LEU A 66 -0.41 7.26 -10.74
C LEU A 66 0.71 7.02 -9.71
N SER A 67 0.53 6.03 -8.82
CA SER A 67 1.56 5.64 -7.86
C SER A 67 2.85 5.19 -8.56
N CYS A 68 2.74 4.38 -9.60
CA CYS A 68 3.91 3.86 -10.31
C CYS A 68 4.51 4.88 -11.31
N PHE A 69 3.70 5.78 -11.85
CA PHE A 69 4.18 6.95 -12.58
C PHE A 69 5.07 7.82 -11.69
N ALA A 70 4.62 8.10 -10.46
CA ALA A 70 5.37 8.88 -9.49
C ALA A 70 6.69 8.19 -9.10
N GLU A 71 6.65 6.88 -8.85
CA GLU A 71 7.83 6.08 -8.55
C GLU A 71 8.85 6.09 -9.69
N ALA A 72 8.41 5.84 -10.93
CA ALA A 72 9.26 5.90 -12.12
C ALA A 72 9.86 7.31 -12.31
N SER A 73 9.05 8.35 -12.12
CA SER A 73 9.51 9.74 -12.18
C SER A 73 10.56 10.05 -11.11
N CYS A 74 10.40 9.52 -9.89
CA CYS A 74 11.40 9.65 -8.83
C CYS A 74 12.71 8.96 -9.21
N MET A 75 12.65 7.76 -9.78
CA MET A 75 13.85 7.05 -10.26
C MET A 75 14.58 7.85 -11.35
N ILE A 76 13.84 8.42 -12.30
CA ILE A 76 14.42 9.26 -13.36
C ILE A 76 15.09 10.50 -12.77
N ASN A 77 14.43 11.17 -11.82
CA ASN A 77 15.01 12.32 -11.11
C ASN A 77 16.26 11.96 -10.29
N MET A 78 16.40 10.70 -9.88
CA MET A 78 17.59 10.16 -9.22
C MET A 78 18.70 9.78 -10.21
N GLY A 79 18.50 10.00 -11.52
CA GLY A 79 19.50 9.78 -12.57
C GLY A 79 19.34 8.48 -13.35
N VAL A 80 18.24 7.74 -13.17
CA VAL A 80 17.94 6.59 -14.05
C VAL A 80 17.56 7.11 -15.45
N PRO A 81 18.24 6.70 -16.52
CA PRO A 81 17.86 7.11 -17.87
C PRO A 81 16.41 6.70 -18.17
N PRO A 82 15.59 7.57 -18.81
CA PRO A 82 14.20 7.25 -19.14
C PRO A 82 14.03 5.92 -19.89
N GLU A 83 14.95 5.59 -20.80
CA GLU A 83 14.92 4.35 -21.58
C GLU A 83 15.15 3.10 -20.72
N GLY A 84 15.80 3.27 -19.56
CA GLY A 84 16.10 2.21 -18.60
C GLY A 84 15.09 2.10 -17.44
N VAL A 85 14.16 3.05 -17.31
CA VAL A 85 13.31 3.14 -16.11
C VAL A 85 12.38 1.94 -15.94
N VAL A 86 11.84 1.38 -17.03
CA VAL A 86 10.96 0.20 -16.99
C VAL A 86 11.68 -0.98 -16.33
N LYS A 87 12.94 -1.21 -16.70
CA LYS A 87 13.77 -2.26 -16.12
C LYS A 87 14.09 -1.96 -14.65
N LYS A 88 14.40 -0.70 -14.31
CA LYS A 88 14.70 -0.35 -12.92
C LYS A 88 13.48 -0.48 -12.01
N CYS A 89 12.29 -0.11 -12.49
CA CYS A 89 11.03 -0.36 -11.81
C CYS A 89 10.78 -1.87 -11.64
N ALA A 90 11.06 -2.70 -12.64
CA ALA A 90 10.91 -4.17 -12.53
C ALA A 90 11.80 -4.76 -11.42
N GLU A 91 13.06 -4.34 -11.36
CA GLU A 91 13.98 -4.71 -10.28
C GLU A 91 13.44 -4.25 -8.91
N PHE A 92 13.02 -2.99 -8.81
CA PHE A 92 12.51 -2.41 -7.57
C PHE A 92 11.22 -3.08 -7.08
N VAL A 93 10.25 -3.30 -7.98
CA VAL A 93 8.98 -3.99 -7.67
C VAL A 93 9.26 -5.41 -7.17
N SER A 94 10.21 -6.11 -7.79
CA SER A 94 10.66 -7.43 -7.34
C SER A 94 11.19 -7.36 -5.91
N ALA A 95 12.16 -6.47 -5.65
CA ALA A 95 12.75 -6.27 -4.33
C ALA A 95 11.75 -5.77 -3.28
N SER A 96 10.65 -5.15 -3.71
CA SER A 96 9.58 -4.65 -2.85
C SER A 96 8.55 -5.71 -2.47
N GLY A 97 8.74 -6.97 -2.87
CA GLY A 97 7.92 -8.10 -2.42
C GLY A 97 6.71 -8.40 -3.27
N TRP A 98 6.54 -7.70 -4.39
CA TRP A 98 5.35 -7.77 -5.21
C TRP A 98 5.30 -8.93 -6.20
N GLY A 99 6.44 -9.62 -6.39
CA GLY A 99 6.63 -10.71 -7.34
C GLY A 99 7.83 -10.44 -8.24
N LEU A 100 8.45 -11.49 -8.77
CA LEU A 100 9.61 -11.36 -9.65
C LEU A 100 9.17 -10.85 -11.02
N VAL A 101 9.79 -9.78 -11.49
CA VAL A 101 9.40 -9.10 -12.73
C VAL A 101 10.47 -9.23 -13.80
N ASP A 102 10.09 -9.81 -14.93
CA ASP A 102 10.90 -9.88 -16.14
C ASP A 102 10.36 -8.92 -17.20
N VAL A 103 11.22 -8.04 -17.70
CA VAL A 103 10.94 -7.19 -18.86
C VAL A 103 11.26 -7.97 -20.13
N VAL A 104 10.24 -8.29 -20.92
CA VAL A 104 10.37 -9.10 -22.15
C VAL A 104 10.65 -8.22 -23.36
N GLU A 105 9.97 -7.09 -23.45
CA GLU A 105 10.01 -6.18 -24.60
C GLU A 105 9.85 -4.74 -24.12
N VAL A 106 10.62 -3.82 -24.72
CA VAL A 106 10.47 -2.37 -24.57
C VAL A 106 10.73 -1.71 -25.91
N ASP A 107 9.70 -1.10 -26.49
CA ASP A 107 9.78 -0.20 -27.64
C ASP A 107 9.04 1.10 -27.30
N PHE A 108 9.76 2.21 -27.19
CA PHE A 108 9.16 3.54 -26.96
C PHE A 108 8.85 4.29 -28.26
N LYS A 109 9.38 3.85 -29.41
CA LYS A 109 9.08 4.47 -30.72
C LYS A 109 7.71 4.05 -31.22
N LYS A 110 7.35 2.79 -30.96
CA LYS A 110 6.00 2.26 -31.07
C LYS A 110 5.62 1.74 -29.69
N PRO A 111 5.11 2.61 -28.79
CA PRO A 111 4.92 2.31 -27.38
C PRO A 111 4.35 0.91 -27.17
N ARG A 112 5.24 -0.02 -26.81
CA ARG A 112 4.94 -1.43 -26.59
C ARG A 112 5.91 -1.97 -25.55
N VAL A 113 5.37 -2.33 -24.40
CA VAL A 113 6.13 -2.90 -23.29
C VAL A 113 5.46 -4.19 -22.85
N THR A 114 6.22 -5.28 -22.83
CA THR A 114 5.74 -6.59 -22.37
C THR A 114 6.45 -6.98 -21.07
N ILE A 115 5.68 -7.21 -20.01
CA ILE A 115 6.16 -7.59 -18.69
C ILE A 115 5.63 -8.96 -18.30
N ARG A 116 6.47 -9.77 -17.65
CA ARG A 116 6.06 -11.01 -16.97
C ARG A 116 6.29 -10.88 -15.48
N MET A 117 5.29 -11.24 -14.68
CA MET A 117 5.40 -11.29 -13.23
C MET A 117 5.19 -12.72 -12.73
N TYR A 118 6.21 -13.27 -12.08
CA TYR A 118 6.22 -14.58 -11.47
C TYR A 118 5.89 -14.47 -9.98
N ASN A 119 5.02 -15.36 -9.51
CA ASN A 119 4.43 -15.29 -8.17
C ASN A 119 3.98 -13.87 -7.77
N PRO A 120 3.17 -13.17 -8.60
CA PRO A 120 2.74 -11.83 -8.25
C PRO A 120 1.86 -11.88 -7.01
N SER A 121 2.23 -11.11 -5.97
CA SER A 121 1.66 -11.20 -4.62
C SER A 121 0.14 -11.16 -4.57
N ILE A 122 -0.49 -10.37 -5.45
CA ILE A 122 -1.94 -10.26 -5.56
C ILE A 122 -2.55 -11.52 -6.18
N ALA A 123 -2.09 -11.90 -7.37
CA ALA A 123 -2.65 -13.03 -8.11
C ALA A 123 -2.39 -14.37 -7.40
N SER A 124 -1.21 -14.54 -6.78
CA SER A 124 -0.89 -15.72 -5.98
C SER A 124 -1.78 -15.83 -4.76
N TRP A 125 -2.11 -14.71 -4.11
CA TRP A 125 -3.02 -14.72 -2.97
C TRP A 125 -4.45 -15.11 -3.40
N PHE A 126 -4.96 -14.54 -4.49
CA PHE A 126 -6.28 -14.93 -5.03
C PHE A 126 -6.35 -16.41 -5.38
N LYS A 127 -5.33 -16.93 -6.07
CA LYS A 127 -5.22 -18.35 -6.41
C LYS A 127 -5.37 -19.26 -5.19
N ASN A 128 -4.77 -18.86 -4.07
CA ASN A 128 -4.67 -19.70 -2.88
C ASN A 128 -5.85 -19.53 -1.92
N ASN A 129 -6.53 -18.37 -1.94
CA ASN A 129 -7.51 -18.00 -0.92
C ASN A 129 -8.94 -17.83 -1.42
N VAL A 130 -9.16 -17.69 -2.74
CA VAL A 130 -10.49 -17.54 -3.32
C VAL A 130 -10.82 -18.77 -4.16
N LYS A 131 -11.72 -19.61 -3.62
CA LYS A 131 -12.27 -20.75 -4.36
C LYS A 131 -13.17 -20.24 -5.49
N ASN A 132 -13.09 -20.88 -6.65
CA ASN A 132 -13.86 -20.53 -7.85
C ASN A 132 -13.78 -19.01 -8.15
N LEU A 133 -12.57 -18.52 -8.40
CA LEU A 133 -12.31 -17.08 -8.60
C LEU A 133 -13.24 -16.44 -9.63
N GLU A 134 -13.48 -17.11 -10.75
CA GLU A 134 -14.34 -16.60 -11.84
C GLU A 134 -15.83 -16.61 -11.48
N GLU A 135 -16.25 -17.45 -10.53
CA GLU A 135 -17.61 -17.43 -9.99
C GLU A 135 -17.77 -16.31 -8.95
N THR A 136 -16.78 -16.16 -8.07
CA THR A 136 -16.80 -15.16 -6.99
C THR A 136 -16.60 -13.73 -7.53
N PHE A 137 -15.71 -13.59 -8.51
CA PHE A 137 -15.33 -12.33 -9.13
C PHE A 137 -15.21 -12.53 -10.66
N PRO A 138 -16.34 -12.60 -11.40
CA PRO A 138 -16.34 -12.83 -12.84
C PRO A 138 -15.63 -11.73 -13.64
N PHE A 139 -15.45 -10.56 -13.03
CA PHE A 139 -14.72 -9.41 -13.56
C PHE A 139 -13.23 -9.40 -13.15
N TYR A 140 -12.71 -10.46 -12.55
CA TYR A 140 -11.33 -10.48 -12.07
C TYR A 140 -10.32 -10.45 -13.23
N GLU A 141 -9.39 -9.51 -13.09
CA GLU A 141 -8.15 -9.37 -13.82
C GLU A 141 -7.10 -8.77 -12.87
N CYS A 142 -5.82 -8.99 -13.14
CA CYS A 142 -4.75 -8.44 -12.31
C CYS A 142 -4.46 -6.96 -12.64
N ALA A 143 -5.54 -6.15 -12.65
CA ALA A 143 -5.55 -4.76 -13.07
C ALA A 143 -4.62 -3.85 -12.27
N TRP A 144 -4.33 -4.21 -11.01
CA TRP A 144 -3.33 -3.52 -10.19
C TRP A 144 -2.02 -3.33 -10.96
N TRP A 145 -1.52 -4.40 -11.56
CA TRP A 145 -0.24 -4.37 -12.28
C TRP A 145 -0.36 -3.82 -13.69
N GLY A 146 -1.46 -4.12 -14.38
CA GLY A 146 -1.74 -3.55 -15.70
C GLY A 146 -1.65 -2.03 -15.68
N TYR A 147 -2.43 -1.38 -14.81
CA TYR A 147 -2.40 0.07 -14.66
C TYR A 147 -1.06 0.59 -14.11
N SER A 148 -0.45 -0.10 -13.13
CA SER A 148 0.88 0.28 -12.63
C SER A 148 1.89 0.44 -13.76
N TRP A 149 1.98 -0.54 -14.67
CA TRP A 149 2.93 -0.49 -15.77
C TRP A 149 2.56 0.55 -16.83
N VAL A 150 1.28 0.84 -17.06
CA VAL A 150 0.86 2.00 -17.87
C VAL A 150 1.47 3.29 -17.30
N GLY A 151 1.41 3.48 -15.98
CA GLY A 151 2.04 4.61 -15.29
C GLY A 151 3.55 4.71 -15.51
N VAL A 152 4.27 3.59 -15.40
CA VAL A 152 5.72 3.54 -15.63
C VAL A 152 6.08 3.90 -17.07
N VAL A 153 5.36 3.33 -18.05
CA VAL A 153 5.61 3.60 -19.48
C VAL A 153 5.31 5.06 -19.81
N LYS A 154 4.23 5.62 -19.27
CA LYS A 154 3.91 7.04 -19.42
C LYS A 154 5.03 7.93 -18.87
N ALA A 155 5.54 7.65 -17.68
CA ALA A 155 6.64 8.41 -17.09
C ALA A 155 7.91 8.36 -17.96
N ALA A 156 8.23 7.21 -18.53
CA ALA A 156 9.36 7.04 -19.45
C ALA A 156 9.20 7.92 -20.70
N LEU A 157 8.05 7.84 -21.38
CA LEU A 157 7.77 8.60 -22.60
C LEU A 157 7.86 10.11 -22.36
N GLU A 158 7.20 10.61 -21.31
CA GLU A 158 7.20 12.03 -20.98
C GLU A 158 8.61 12.54 -20.66
N ALA A 159 9.42 11.75 -19.94
CA ALA A 159 10.80 12.12 -19.61
C ALA A 159 11.74 12.10 -20.84
N MET A 160 11.38 11.35 -21.89
CA MET A 160 12.06 11.38 -23.18
C MET A 160 11.62 12.56 -24.06
N GLY A 161 10.68 13.40 -23.59
CA GLY A 161 10.08 14.47 -24.38
C GLY A 161 9.11 13.98 -25.46
N ILE A 162 8.62 12.75 -25.32
CA ILE A 162 7.61 12.16 -26.21
C ILE A 162 6.24 12.42 -25.57
N GLU A 163 5.32 13.02 -26.33
CA GLU A 163 3.93 13.12 -25.91
C GLU A 163 3.37 11.69 -25.79
N ALA A 164 3.03 11.28 -24.57
CA ALA A 164 2.56 9.93 -24.32
C ALA A 164 1.19 9.75 -25.00
N PRO A 165 1.04 8.81 -25.95
CA PRO A 165 -0.26 8.53 -26.53
C PRO A 165 -1.17 7.89 -25.47
N PRO A 166 -2.47 7.76 -25.74
CA PRO A 166 -3.34 6.91 -24.94
C PRO A 166 -2.75 5.50 -24.83
N LEU A 167 -2.40 5.10 -23.60
CA LEU A 167 -1.83 3.79 -23.30
C LEU A 167 -2.90 2.91 -22.65
N VAL A 168 -2.99 1.67 -23.11
CA VAL A 168 -3.81 0.63 -22.50
C VAL A 168 -2.93 -0.55 -22.10
N TYR A 169 -3.43 -1.40 -21.21
CA TYR A 169 -2.82 -2.71 -20.99
C TYR A 169 -3.77 -3.84 -21.38
N ARG A 170 -3.17 -4.99 -21.68
CA ARG A 170 -3.85 -6.27 -21.80
C ARG A 170 -3.14 -7.31 -20.96
N GLU A 171 -3.88 -7.98 -20.07
CA GLU A 171 -3.39 -9.17 -19.36
C GLU A 171 -3.59 -10.40 -20.25
N THR A 172 -2.51 -10.96 -20.81
CA THR A 172 -2.56 -12.12 -21.72
C THR A 172 -2.45 -13.45 -20.98
N LYS A 173 -1.88 -13.45 -19.77
CA LYS A 173 -1.79 -14.61 -18.86
C LYS A 173 -1.98 -14.13 -17.44
N CYS A 174 -2.59 -14.96 -16.60
CA CYS A 174 -2.84 -14.63 -15.20
C CYS A 174 -2.55 -15.82 -14.27
N CYS A 175 -1.70 -15.61 -13.25
CA CYS A 175 -1.40 -16.60 -12.22
C CYS A 175 -2.64 -17.07 -11.45
N ALA A 176 -3.55 -16.16 -11.14
CA ALA A 176 -4.77 -16.47 -10.42
C ALA A 176 -5.71 -17.39 -11.24
N LYS A 177 -5.58 -17.34 -12.57
CA LYS A 177 -6.30 -18.20 -13.53
C LYS A 177 -5.49 -19.44 -13.93
N GLY A 178 -4.54 -19.87 -13.09
CA GLY A 178 -3.79 -21.11 -13.28
C GLY A 178 -2.53 -21.01 -14.15
N ASN A 179 -2.19 -19.85 -14.71
CA ASN A 179 -0.94 -19.68 -15.46
C ASN A 179 0.28 -19.68 -14.53
N ARG A 180 1.46 -19.94 -15.12
CA ARG A 180 2.74 -19.89 -14.39
C ARG A 180 3.15 -18.47 -13.97
N TYR A 181 2.75 -17.47 -14.74
CA TYR A 181 3.05 -16.06 -14.53
C TYR A 181 1.86 -15.19 -14.98
N CYS A 182 1.80 -13.96 -14.52
CA CYS A 182 0.99 -12.91 -15.14
C CYS A 182 1.78 -12.26 -16.27
N GLU A 183 1.16 -11.99 -17.40
CA GLU A 183 1.79 -11.30 -18.55
C GLU A 183 0.96 -10.09 -18.92
N PHE A 184 1.60 -8.93 -18.97
CA PHE A 184 0.99 -7.65 -19.28
C PHE A 184 1.65 -7.07 -20.52
N VAL A 185 0.83 -6.68 -21.49
CA VAL A 185 1.26 -5.95 -22.69
C VAL A 185 0.69 -4.54 -22.58
N ILE A 186 1.55 -3.54 -22.55
CA ILE A 186 1.21 -2.12 -22.52
C ILE A 186 1.47 -1.59 -23.92
N GLU A 187 0.44 -1.05 -24.56
CA GLU A 187 0.52 -0.58 -25.94
C GLU A 187 -0.36 0.65 -26.17
N GLU A 188 -0.12 1.35 -27.28
CA GLU A 188 -1.02 2.42 -27.73
C GLU A 188 -2.42 1.86 -28.02
N GLY A 189 -3.45 2.54 -27.52
CA GLY A 189 -4.83 2.17 -27.78
C GLY A 189 -5.82 3.19 -27.23
N GLU A 190 -7.01 3.26 -27.82
CA GLU A 190 -8.09 4.11 -27.29
C GLU A 190 -8.54 3.58 -25.92
N GLU A 191 -8.14 4.27 -24.85
CA GLU A 191 -8.77 4.07 -23.56
C GLU A 191 -10.21 4.58 -23.61
N ALA A 192 -11.13 3.96 -22.86
CA ALA A 192 -12.43 4.57 -22.61
C ALA A 192 -12.20 5.99 -22.06
N LYS A 193 -12.59 7.03 -22.82
CA LYS A 193 -12.43 8.45 -22.47
C LYS A 193 -12.64 8.65 -20.98
N ASN A 194 -11.60 9.01 -20.22
CA ASN A 194 -11.74 9.30 -18.80
C ASN A 194 -10.76 10.36 -18.28
N ASN A 195 -11.33 11.26 -17.48
CA ASN A 195 -10.80 12.52 -16.98
C ASN A 195 -9.76 12.36 -15.85
N MET A 196 -8.73 11.52 -16.03
CA MET A 196 -7.69 11.37 -15.00
C MET A 196 -6.73 12.58 -14.95
N GLU A 197 -6.85 13.53 -15.87
CA GLU A 197 -5.99 14.71 -15.98
C GLU A 197 -6.08 15.68 -14.80
N SER A 198 -7.09 15.64 -13.92
CA SER A 198 -7.36 16.79 -13.04
C SER A 198 -7.25 16.58 -11.52
N TYR A 199 -6.95 15.38 -11.02
CA TYR A 199 -7.16 15.14 -9.58
C TYR A 199 -5.94 15.09 -8.66
N MET A 200 -4.67 15.05 -9.08
CA MET A 200 -3.54 15.22 -8.13
C MET A 200 -2.33 15.93 -8.72
N SER A 201 -1.85 16.99 -8.03
CA SER A 201 -0.64 17.72 -8.41
C SER A 201 0.60 16.85 -8.25
N ARG A 202 1.57 17.01 -9.16
CA ARG A 202 2.88 16.35 -9.05
C ARG A 202 3.60 16.63 -7.73
N GLU A 203 3.23 17.72 -7.07
CA GLU A 203 3.82 18.18 -5.81
C GLU A 203 3.57 17.23 -4.62
N LEU A 204 2.52 16.39 -4.66
CA LEU A 204 2.28 15.36 -3.64
C LEU A 204 3.26 14.19 -3.73
N PHE A 205 3.97 14.03 -4.85
CA PHE A 205 4.93 12.95 -5.05
C PHE A 205 6.33 13.30 -4.53
N ASN A 206 6.54 14.52 -4.05
CA ASN A 206 7.81 14.95 -3.48
C ASN A 206 7.71 15.08 -1.96
N TYR A 207 8.37 14.15 -1.27
CA TYR A 207 8.39 14.10 0.19
C TYR A 207 8.98 15.36 0.83
N ARG A 208 9.87 16.12 0.15
CA ARG A 208 10.37 17.41 0.69
C ARG A 208 9.26 18.45 0.83
N ASN A 209 8.22 18.39 -0.01
CA ASN A 209 7.06 19.27 0.08
C ASN A 209 6.09 18.82 1.17
N ILE A 210 5.89 17.52 1.35
CA ILE A 210 5.12 16.95 2.48
C ILE A 210 5.81 17.29 3.82
N LYS A 211 7.14 17.20 3.87
CA LYS A 211 7.96 17.51 5.05
C LYS A 211 7.83 18.97 5.51
N LYS A 212 7.81 19.93 4.58
CA LYS A 212 7.60 21.37 4.89
C LYS A 212 6.23 21.66 5.56
N LEU A 213 5.28 20.73 5.47
CA LEU A 213 3.94 20.86 6.01
C LEU A 213 3.77 20.17 7.37
N ALA A 214 4.72 19.31 7.78
CA ALA A 214 4.56 18.41 8.93
C ALA A 214 5.81 18.40 9.84
N ASP A 215 6.00 19.48 10.59
CA ASP A 215 7.03 19.57 11.64
C ASP A 215 6.44 19.44 13.05
N GLY A 216 6.96 18.48 13.81
CA GLY A 216 6.66 18.23 15.23
C GLY A 216 7.34 16.95 15.75
N ARG A 217 8.06 17.05 16.89
CA ARG A 217 9.07 16.09 17.41
C ARG A 217 8.53 14.94 18.31
N TYR A 218 9.20 13.78 18.17
CA TYR A 218 9.50 12.60 19.05
C TYR A 218 8.41 11.87 19.88
N MET A 219 8.43 10.51 19.85
CA MET A 219 8.00 9.56 20.92
C MET A 219 8.59 8.13 20.80
N TYR A 220 8.41 7.38 21.92
CA TYR A 220 8.93 6.09 22.46
C TYR A 220 9.63 5.06 21.55
N GLY A 221 10.81 4.58 22.01
CA GLY A 221 11.76 3.78 21.23
C GLY A 221 12.54 4.65 20.24
N ASP A 222 13.76 4.30 19.87
CA ASP A 222 14.45 4.99 18.77
C ASP A 222 13.85 4.50 17.44
N PRO A 223 13.12 5.33 16.66
CA PRO A 223 12.54 4.91 15.39
C PRO A 223 13.60 4.34 14.44
N ARG A 224 14.83 4.88 14.50
CA ARG A 224 15.95 4.40 13.71
C ARG A 224 16.31 2.97 14.08
N GLU A 225 16.41 2.65 15.36
CA GLU A 225 16.70 1.28 15.82
C GLU A 225 15.58 0.31 15.43
N THR A 226 14.33 0.68 15.69
CA THR A 226 13.16 -0.19 15.40
C THR A 226 13.03 -0.50 13.91
N ILE A 227 13.07 0.53 13.06
CA ILE A 227 12.97 0.34 11.60
C ILE A 227 14.22 -0.39 11.07
N SER A 228 15.43 -0.07 11.56
CA SER A 228 16.65 -0.77 11.14
C SER A 228 16.64 -2.25 11.53
N LEU A 229 16.06 -2.61 12.68
CA LEU A 229 15.86 -4.00 13.06
C LEU A 229 14.91 -4.70 12.09
N PHE A 230 13.75 -4.10 11.78
CA PHE A 230 12.81 -4.63 10.79
C PHE A 230 13.49 -4.85 9.42
N LEU A 231 14.23 -3.86 8.91
CA LEU A 231 14.93 -3.97 7.63
C LEU A 231 16.02 -5.05 7.63
N ARG A 232 16.65 -5.31 8.77
CA ARG A 232 17.67 -6.36 8.92
C ARG A 232 17.08 -7.76 8.87
N ILE A 233 15.91 -7.97 9.46
CA ILE A 233 15.22 -9.28 9.49
C ILE A 233 14.35 -9.54 8.26
N LEU A 234 14.14 -8.52 7.41
CA LEU A 234 13.40 -8.67 6.17
C LEU A 234 14.21 -9.51 5.17
N GLU A 235 13.67 -10.59 4.65
CA GLU A 235 14.40 -11.52 3.78
C GLU A 235 13.67 -11.80 2.49
N ALA A 236 14.44 -11.94 1.41
CA ALA A 236 13.98 -12.45 0.13
C ALA A 236 13.86 -13.97 0.14
N ARG A 237 12.77 -14.49 -0.42
CA ARG A 237 12.41 -15.91 -0.36
C ARG A 237 12.50 -16.60 -1.70
N ASN A 238 12.50 -17.94 -1.64
CA ASN A 238 12.58 -18.79 -2.82
C ASN A 238 11.38 -18.66 -3.77
N ASP A 239 10.22 -18.24 -3.24
CA ASP A 239 9.03 -18.00 -4.03
C ASP A 239 9.00 -16.60 -4.68
N GLY A 240 10.02 -15.76 -4.45
CA GLY A 240 10.07 -14.39 -4.97
C GLY A 240 9.37 -13.34 -4.09
N SER A 241 8.82 -13.74 -2.94
CA SER A 241 8.28 -12.80 -1.96
C SER A 241 9.36 -12.29 -1.00
N ILE A 242 9.04 -11.26 -0.22
CA ILE A 242 9.83 -10.81 0.93
C ILE A 242 9.00 -10.91 2.21
N GLY A 243 9.65 -11.14 3.35
CA GLY A 243 8.98 -11.16 4.64
C GLY A 243 9.92 -11.38 5.82
N ILE A 244 9.37 -11.35 7.02
CA ILE A 244 10.13 -11.42 8.29
C ILE A 244 10.12 -12.81 8.95
N MET A 245 9.07 -13.61 8.71
CA MET A 245 8.89 -14.95 9.26
C MET A 245 8.20 -15.87 8.26
N GLU A 246 8.46 -17.18 8.31
CA GLU A 246 7.83 -18.14 7.39
C GLU A 246 6.30 -17.97 7.33
N GLY A 247 5.76 -17.86 6.12
CA GLY A 247 4.33 -17.61 5.88
C GLY A 247 3.93 -16.13 5.78
N ASP A 248 4.69 -15.20 6.37
CA ASP A 248 4.37 -13.76 6.32
C ASP A 248 4.95 -13.11 5.07
N SER A 249 4.14 -12.46 4.23
CA SER A 249 4.65 -11.64 3.13
C SER A 249 4.37 -10.17 3.42
N VAL A 250 5.37 -9.32 3.21
CA VAL A 250 5.23 -7.87 3.30
C VAL A 250 5.50 -7.23 1.94
N LEU A 251 4.88 -6.08 1.70
CA LEU A 251 4.93 -5.37 0.44
C LEU A 251 5.37 -3.94 0.72
N MET A 252 6.46 -3.48 0.10
CA MET A 252 6.89 -2.09 0.15
C MET A 252 6.19 -1.32 -0.97
N ALA A 253 5.56 -0.19 -0.65
CA ALA A 253 4.98 0.67 -1.67
C ALA A 253 5.06 2.15 -1.27
N PRO A 254 4.95 3.07 -2.25
CA PRO A 254 4.78 4.48 -1.97
C PRO A 254 3.63 4.68 -0.97
N SER A 255 3.84 5.53 0.04
CA SER A 255 2.84 5.76 1.08
C SER A 255 1.48 6.18 0.52
N LEU A 256 1.51 6.94 -0.58
CA LEU A 256 0.35 7.40 -1.34
C LEU A 256 -0.54 6.23 -1.78
N LEU A 257 0.03 5.07 -2.13
CA LEU A 257 -0.74 3.88 -2.50
C LEU A 257 -1.69 3.46 -1.38
N PHE A 258 -1.25 3.60 -0.13
CA PHE A 258 -2.02 3.20 1.04
C PHE A 258 -2.86 4.35 1.60
N SER A 259 -2.29 5.56 1.64
CA SER A 259 -2.90 6.71 2.31
C SER A 259 -3.93 7.43 1.44
N LEU A 260 -3.71 7.54 0.12
CA LEU A 260 -4.57 8.30 -0.80
C LEU A 260 -5.56 7.45 -1.59
N ALA A 261 -5.31 6.15 -1.78
CA ALA A 261 -6.26 5.26 -2.47
C ALA A 261 -7.66 5.32 -1.84
N TYR A 262 -7.72 5.54 -0.53
CA TYR A 262 -8.96 5.76 0.22
C TYR A 262 -9.72 7.04 -0.20
N TRP A 263 -8.99 8.13 -0.49
CA TRP A 263 -9.55 9.47 -0.69
C TRP A 263 -9.83 9.83 -2.15
N ILE A 264 -9.22 9.09 -3.08
CA ILE A 264 -9.40 9.34 -4.52
C ILE A 264 -10.74 8.80 -5.00
N ILE A 265 -11.29 7.80 -4.31
CA ILE A 265 -12.64 7.35 -4.59
C ILE A 265 -13.60 8.47 -4.18
N PRO A 266 -14.47 8.99 -5.07
CA PRO A 266 -15.29 10.16 -4.78
C PRO A 266 -16.21 9.90 -3.57
N LEU A 267 -15.83 10.43 -2.42
CA LEU A 267 -16.57 10.24 -1.18
C LEU A 267 -17.96 10.86 -1.26
N GLU A 268 -18.15 11.87 -2.10
CA GLU A 268 -19.44 12.48 -2.39
C GLU A 268 -20.38 11.50 -3.11
N LYS A 269 -19.82 10.56 -3.88
CA LYS A 269 -20.58 9.56 -4.66
C LYS A 269 -20.82 8.28 -3.88
N PHE A 270 -19.85 7.86 -3.07
CA PHE A 270 -19.88 6.55 -2.40
C PHE A 270 -20.03 6.63 -0.88
N GLY A 271 -19.91 7.82 -0.29
CA GLY A 271 -20.25 8.13 1.10
C GLY A 271 -19.65 7.16 2.11
N GLU A 272 -20.48 6.78 3.09
CA GLU A 272 -20.13 5.86 4.16
C GLU A 272 -19.84 4.42 3.70
N ALA A 273 -20.25 4.05 2.48
CA ALA A 273 -20.14 2.68 2.04
C ALA A 273 -18.68 2.23 1.86
N ILE A 274 -17.78 3.17 1.51
CA ILE A 274 -16.33 2.94 1.50
C ILE A 274 -15.80 2.76 2.92
N ASN A 275 -16.22 3.60 3.86
CA ASN A 275 -15.87 3.43 5.28
C ASN A 275 -16.26 2.02 5.75
N THR A 276 -17.45 1.53 5.36
CA THR A 276 -17.92 0.18 5.70
C THR A 276 -17.03 -0.91 5.10
N ALA A 277 -16.64 -0.82 3.83
CA ALA A 277 -15.76 -1.79 3.20
C ALA A 277 -14.38 -1.84 3.90
N TYR A 278 -13.78 -0.68 4.18
CA TYR A 278 -12.52 -0.59 4.91
C TYR A 278 -12.66 -1.06 6.35
N LYS A 279 -13.72 -0.68 7.07
CA LYS A 279 -14.00 -1.12 8.43
C LYS A 279 -14.09 -2.63 8.49
N LYS A 280 -14.87 -3.26 7.61
CA LYS A 280 -14.99 -4.71 7.54
C LYS A 280 -13.66 -5.40 7.25
N ALA A 281 -12.89 -4.89 6.28
CA ALA A 281 -11.59 -5.46 5.95
C ALA A 281 -10.57 -5.34 7.11
N CYS A 282 -10.52 -4.17 7.75
CA CYS A 282 -9.60 -3.85 8.83
C CYS A 282 -9.97 -4.57 10.13
N ASN A 283 -11.25 -4.58 10.51
CA ASN A 283 -11.75 -5.37 11.64
C ASN A 283 -11.42 -6.85 11.42
N GLY A 284 -11.73 -7.39 10.23
CA GLY A 284 -11.41 -8.78 9.90
C GLY A 284 -9.92 -9.11 9.89
N TYR A 285 -9.03 -8.12 9.68
CA TYR A 285 -7.59 -8.30 9.86
C TYR A 285 -7.20 -8.28 11.34
N GLY A 286 -7.77 -7.38 12.14
CA GLY A 286 -7.61 -7.36 13.59
C GLY A 286 -8.03 -8.67 14.25
N GLU A 287 -9.20 -9.21 13.88
CA GLU A 287 -9.69 -10.52 14.30
C GLU A 287 -8.73 -11.65 13.88
N TYR A 288 -8.19 -11.59 12.67
CA TYR A 288 -7.20 -12.55 12.19
C TYR A 288 -5.95 -12.55 13.09
N LEU A 289 -5.40 -11.37 13.39
CA LEU A 289 -4.25 -11.24 14.30
C LEU A 289 -4.57 -11.78 15.70
N ALA A 290 -5.74 -11.40 16.23
CA ALA A 290 -6.20 -11.84 17.54
C ALA A 290 -6.40 -13.36 17.60
N LYS A 291 -6.88 -13.99 16.53
CA LYS A 291 -7.00 -15.44 16.42
C LYS A 291 -5.65 -16.14 16.42
N GLN A 292 -4.66 -15.64 15.67
CA GLN A 292 -3.31 -16.22 15.65
C GLN A 292 -2.60 -16.10 17.00
N GLY A 293 -2.84 -14.98 17.69
CA GLY A 293 -2.16 -14.64 18.94
C GLY A 293 -3.01 -14.82 20.21
N GLY A 294 -4.14 -15.50 20.14
CA GLY A 294 -5.18 -15.48 21.19
C GLY A 294 -4.69 -15.82 22.60
N LYS A 295 -3.65 -16.66 22.71
CA LYS A 295 -3.02 -17.02 24.00
C LYS A 295 -2.31 -15.88 24.72
N TYR A 296 -2.05 -14.75 24.05
CA TYR A 296 -1.34 -13.61 24.61
C TYR A 296 -2.27 -12.50 25.12
N GLY A 297 -3.57 -12.57 24.83
CA GLY A 297 -4.56 -11.57 25.24
C GLY A 297 -4.59 -10.30 24.37
N ALA A 298 -5.66 -9.50 24.55
CA ALA A 298 -5.96 -8.35 23.71
C ALA A 298 -4.85 -7.28 23.70
N GLU A 299 -4.37 -6.89 24.89
CA GLU A 299 -3.33 -5.84 25.01
C GLU A 299 -2.03 -6.24 24.29
N ALA A 300 -1.59 -7.48 24.45
CA ALA A 300 -0.36 -7.96 23.83
C ALA A 300 -0.46 -7.96 22.30
N ILE A 301 -1.60 -8.38 21.74
CA ILE A 301 -1.82 -8.37 20.29
C ILE A 301 -1.94 -6.96 19.73
N LEU A 302 -2.61 -6.06 20.45
CA LEU A 302 -2.69 -4.66 20.05
C LEU A 302 -1.30 -4.01 20.03
N ARG A 303 -0.50 -4.21 21.09
CA ARG A 303 0.88 -3.71 21.16
C ARG A 303 1.77 -4.33 20.09
N PHE A 304 1.59 -5.62 19.78
CA PHE A 304 2.30 -6.28 18.68
C PHE A 304 1.97 -5.64 17.33
N PHE A 305 0.69 -5.41 17.04
CA PHE A 305 0.26 -4.75 15.80
C PHE A 305 0.86 -3.34 15.69
N PHE A 306 0.75 -2.53 16.74
CA PHE A 306 1.29 -1.17 16.77
C PHE A 306 2.79 -1.11 16.60
N SER A 307 3.54 -1.98 17.28
CA SER A 307 4.99 -2.09 17.12
C SER A 307 5.37 -2.48 15.68
N SER A 308 4.67 -3.47 15.13
CA SER A 308 4.89 -3.93 13.75
C SER A 308 4.59 -2.82 12.74
N ALA A 309 3.43 -2.17 12.82
CA ALA A 309 3.04 -1.06 11.95
C ALA A 309 4.02 0.11 12.03
N SER A 310 4.48 0.45 13.25
CA SER A 310 5.48 1.50 13.46
C SER A 310 6.80 1.15 12.77
N SER A 311 7.29 -0.08 12.93
CA SER A 311 8.51 -0.57 12.25
C SER A 311 8.39 -0.60 10.72
N MET A 312 7.16 -0.71 10.21
CA MET A 312 6.81 -0.71 8.79
C MET A 312 6.57 0.69 8.21
N GLY A 313 6.77 1.77 8.99
CA GLY A 313 6.69 3.15 8.50
C GLY A 313 5.30 3.80 8.56
N TRP A 314 4.36 3.23 9.31
CA TRP A 314 2.98 3.75 9.41
C TRP A 314 2.85 4.97 10.36
N GLY A 315 3.91 5.29 11.10
CA GLY A 315 3.91 6.25 12.19
C GLY A 315 4.16 5.56 13.53
N GLY A 316 4.64 6.31 14.52
CA GLY A 316 4.91 5.79 15.85
C GLY A 316 3.62 5.61 16.64
N MET A 317 3.30 4.38 17.03
CA MET A 317 2.06 4.04 17.71
C MET A 317 2.31 3.67 19.16
N GLU A 318 1.51 4.22 20.08
CA GLU A 318 1.57 3.89 21.50
C GLU A 318 0.18 3.73 22.11
N VAL A 319 0.02 2.74 22.98
CA VAL A 319 -1.16 2.62 23.85
C VAL A 319 -0.92 3.49 25.08
N THR A 320 -1.74 4.51 25.28
CA THR A 320 -1.65 5.44 26.41
C THR A 320 -2.54 5.03 27.58
N GLU A 321 -3.59 4.26 27.32
CA GLU A 321 -4.52 3.74 28.32
C GLU A 321 -5.05 2.39 27.85
N PHE A 322 -5.04 1.37 28.72
CA PHE A 322 -5.64 0.07 28.43
C PHE A 322 -6.39 -0.42 29.67
N THR A 323 -7.71 -0.33 29.63
CA THR A 323 -8.61 -0.81 30.68
C THR A 323 -9.73 -1.63 30.05
N GLU A 324 -10.52 -2.34 30.86
CA GLU A 324 -11.64 -3.18 30.37
C GLU A 324 -12.72 -2.38 29.62
N SER A 325 -12.89 -1.09 29.92
CA SER A 325 -13.95 -0.25 29.36
C SER A 325 -13.46 0.90 28.48
N ASN A 326 -12.16 1.17 28.49
CA ASN A 326 -11.58 2.30 27.78
C ASN A 326 -10.14 2.00 27.34
N ILE A 327 -9.91 2.08 26.05
CA ILE A 327 -8.57 1.93 25.44
C ILE A 327 -8.27 3.19 24.66
N LYS A 328 -7.11 3.80 24.91
CA LYS A 328 -6.63 4.96 24.17
C LYS A 328 -5.26 4.74 23.61
N PHE A 329 -5.06 5.24 22.41
CA PHE A 329 -3.76 5.17 21.74
C PHE A 329 -3.52 6.38 20.86
N ARG A 330 -2.24 6.60 20.54
CA ARG A 330 -1.77 7.71 19.71
C ARG A 330 -0.95 7.23 18.55
N ILE A 331 -0.99 8.00 17.45
CA ILE A 331 -0.14 7.80 16.28
C ILE A 331 0.59 9.11 15.96
N TYR A 332 1.91 9.08 16.06
CA TYR A 332 2.81 10.16 15.68
C TYR A 332 3.29 9.96 14.24
N GLN A 333 3.45 11.06 13.50
CA GLN A 333 3.91 11.01 12.10
C GLN A 333 3.11 10.00 11.25
N SER A 334 1.80 9.94 11.51
CA SER A 334 0.90 8.98 10.87
C SER A 334 1.00 9.09 9.36
N LEU A 335 1.23 7.96 8.69
CA LEU A 335 1.21 7.85 7.24
C LEU A 335 -0.09 8.41 6.64
N TYR A 336 -1.22 7.96 7.18
CA TYR A 336 -2.54 8.42 6.76
C TYR A 336 -2.74 9.90 7.10
N GLY A 337 -2.37 10.32 8.31
CA GLY A 337 -2.59 11.68 8.80
C GLY A 337 -1.81 12.73 8.01
N GLU A 338 -0.55 12.46 7.70
CA GLU A 338 0.31 13.40 6.98
C GLU A 338 -0.03 13.45 5.49
N ASP A 339 -0.10 12.31 4.83
CA ASP A 339 -0.38 12.26 3.39
C ASP A 339 -1.82 12.68 3.08
N GLY A 340 -2.78 12.20 3.88
CA GLY A 340 -4.18 12.57 3.76
C GLY A 340 -4.41 14.06 4.07
N GLY A 341 -3.73 14.59 5.09
CA GLY A 341 -3.76 16.03 5.40
C GLY A 341 -3.17 16.87 4.26
N ALA A 342 -2.06 16.44 3.67
CA ALA A 342 -1.46 17.12 2.52
C ALA A 342 -2.39 17.11 1.31
N TYR A 343 -3.07 15.99 1.03
CA TYR A 343 -4.05 15.88 -0.05
C TYR A 343 -5.28 16.78 0.19
N ILE A 344 -5.87 16.73 1.38
CA ILE A 344 -7.00 17.58 1.78
C ILE A 344 -6.65 19.06 1.57
N LYS A 345 -5.48 19.47 2.05
CA LYS A 345 -4.99 20.85 1.90
C LYS A 345 -4.79 21.23 0.43
N LEU A 346 -4.15 20.37 -0.37
CA LEU A 346 -3.96 20.63 -1.80
C LEU A 346 -5.30 20.83 -2.52
N LYS A 347 -6.32 20.08 -2.12
CA LYS A 347 -7.66 20.15 -2.71
C LYS A 347 -8.55 21.25 -2.15
N GLY A 348 -8.08 22.01 -1.15
CA GLY A 348 -8.90 23.00 -0.48
C GLY A 348 -10.13 22.39 0.18
N LEU A 349 -10.04 21.12 0.60
CA LEU A 349 -11.12 20.43 1.31
C LEU A 349 -11.06 20.76 2.80
N GLU A 350 -12.20 20.63 3.48
CA GLU A 350 -12.28 20.82 4.92
C GLU A 350 -11.44 19.77 5.67
N PRO A 351 -10.61 20.18 6.65
CA PRO A 351 -9.84 19.25 7.48
C PRO A 351 -10.71 18.26 8.23
N ARG A 352 -10.35 16.98 8.18
CA ARG A 352 -11.09 15.89 8.85
C ARG A 352 -10.17 14.74 9.26
N PRO A 353 -10.60 13.85 10.18
CA PRO A 353 -9.85 12.65 10.53
C PRO A 353 -9.70 11.71 9.32
N VAL A 354 -8.53 11.08 9.20
CA VAL A 354 -8.19 10.24 8.04
C VAL A 354 -7.51 8.91 8.40
N CYS A 355 -7.27 8.65 9.68
CA CYS A 355 -6.49 7.50 10.14
C CYS A 355 -7.38 6.33 10.58
N ALA A 356 -8.66 6.36 10.22
CA ALA A 356 -9.66 5.34 10.55
C ALA A 356 -9.22 3.88 10.29
N PRO A 357 -8.47 3.54 9.21
CA PRO A 357 -8.02 2.15 9.01
C PRO A 357 -7.24 1.56 10.19
N VAL A 358 -6.36 2.34 10.83
CA VAL A 358 -5.60 1.86 12.01
C VAL A 358 -6.54 1.65 13.20
N GLY A 359 -7.50 2.55 13.37
CA GLY A 359 -8.56 2.43 14.38
C GLY A 359 -9.39 1.16 14.21
N TYR A 360 -9.82 0.86 12.99
CA TYR A 360 -10.61 -0.35 12.70
C TYR A 360 -9.81 -1.64 12.94
N ILE A 361 -8.51 -1.68 12.64
CA ILE A 361 -7.69 -2.85 12.99
C ILE A 361 -7.65 -3.04 14.51
N ALA A 362 -7.45 -1.95 15.27
CA ALA A 362 -7.48 -2.00 16.73
C ALA A 362 -8.86 -2.45 17.25
N GLU A 363 -9.95 -1.90 16.72
CA GLU A 363 -11.33 -2.30 17.04
C GLU A 363 -11.53 -3.81 16.82
N GLY A 364 -11.10 -4.35 15.67
CA GLY A 364 -11.21 -5.79 15.37
C GLY A 364 -10.41 -6.68 16.32
N VAL A 365 -9.22 -6.25 16.74
CA VAL A 365 -8.44 -6.99 17.76
C VAL A 365 -9.23 -7.05 19.07
N ILE A 366 -9.74 -5.91 19.54
CA ILE A 366 -10.40 -5.81 20.84
C ILE A 366 -11.74 -6.56 20.84
N ASN A 367 -12.56 -6.39 19.80
CA ASN A 367 -13.86 -7.03 19.70
C ASN A 367 -13.77 -8.56 19.64
N TYR A 368 -12.72 -9.12 19.03
CA TYR A 368 -12.50 -10.57 19.06
C TYR A 368 -12.40 -11.15 20.48
N PHE A 369 -11.79 -10.41 21.42
CA PHE A 369 -11.70 -10.85 22.81
C PHE A 369 -12.98 -10.53 23.59
N ALA A 370 -13.58 -9.35 23.37
CA ALA A 370 -14.83 -8.98 24.02
C ALA A 370 -15.98 -9.96 23.71
N GLU A 371 -16.10 -10.42 22.46
CA GLU A 371 -17.13 -11.40 22.06
C GLU A 371 -16.98 -12.75 22.79
N LYS A 372 -15.75 -13.17 23.12
CA LYS A 372 -15.50 -14.41 23.87
C LYS A 372 -15.87 -14.30 25.34
N GLU A 373 -15.91 -13.08 25.87
CA GLU A 373 -16.23 -12.76 27.25
C GLU A 373 -17.71 -12.34 27.43
N GLU A 374 -18.55 -12.58 26.40
CA GLU A 374 -19.95 -12.13 26.34
C GLU A 374 -20.13 -10.61 26.51
N GLY A 375 -19.09 -9.84 26.14
CA GLY A 375 -19.06 -8.39 26.18
C GLY A 375 -19.84 -7.73 25.02
N SER A 376 -20.23 -6.47 25.23
CA SER A 376 -20.78 -5.63 24.16
C SER A 376 -19.68 -5.22 23.16
N PRO A 377 -20.01 -5.07 21.86
CA PRO A 377 -19.04 -4.60 20.88
C PRO A 377 -18.58 -3.18 21.22
N LEU A 378 -17.28 -2.96 21.15
CA LEU A 378 -16.65 -1.67 21.33
C LEU A 378 -16.48 -0.99 19.97
N THR A 379 -16.54 0.34 19.97
CA THR A 379 -16.39 1.17 18.76
C THR A 379 -15.20 2.09 18.89
N VAL A 380 -14.41 2.19 17.81
CA VAL A 380 -13.30 3.14 17.74
C VAL A 380 -13.75 4.51 17.25
N LYS A 381 -13.19 5.56 17.84
CA LYS A 381 -13.34 6.96 17.42
C LYS A 381 -11.97 7.65 17.33
N GLU A 382 -11.73 8.37 16.24
CA GLU A 382 -10.55 9.24 16.08
C GLU A 382 -10.88 10.64 16.62
N GLU A 383 -10.33 10.99 17.78
CA GLU A 383 -10.58 12.24 18.49
C GLU A 383 -9.73 13.40 17.95
N LYS A 384 -8.45 13.11 17.68
CA LYS A 384 -7.46 14.05 17.14
C LYS A 384 -6.86 13.48 15.87
N CYS A 385 -6.48 14.35 14.93
CA CYS A 385 -5.85 13.92 13.70
C CYS A 385 -4.83 14.93 13.18
N ILE A 386 -3.67 14.44 12.73
CA ILE A 386 -2.65 15.27 12.06
C ILE A 386 -3.25 15.99 10.83
N ALA A 387 -4.17 15.35 10.09
CA ALA A 387 -4.85 15.98 8.96
C ALA A 387 -5.75 17.16 9.35
N LYS A 388 -6.13 17.28 10.64
CA LYS A 388 -6.84 18.43 11.21
C LYS A 388 -5.90 19.52 11.75
N GLY A 389 -4.58 19.29 11.71
CA GLY A 389 -3.57 20.16 12.31
C GLY A 389 -3.19 19.80 13.75
N ASP A 390 -3.67 18.68 14.30
CA ASP A 390 -3.21 18.17 15.59
C ASP A 390 -1.77 17.65 15.51
N LYS A 391 -1.06 17.60 16.64
CA LYS A 391 0.33 17.10 16.70
C LYS A 391 0.44 15.59 16.46
N TYR A 392 -0.63 14.85 16.73
CA TYR A 392 -0.72 13.40 16.64
C TYR A 392 -2.17 13.01 16.41
N CYS A 393 -2.41 11.80 15.90
CA CYS A 393 -3.74 11.21 15.89
C CYS A 393 -4.01 10.53 17.24
N GLU A 394 -5.19 10.69 17.80
CA GLU A 394 -5.59 10.07 19.07
C GLU A 394 -6.89 9.32 18.87
N PHE A 395 -6.97 8.12 19.42
CA PHE A 395 -8.12 7.25 19.30
C PHE A 395 -8.60 6.80 20.67
N THR A 396 -9.91 6.64 20.78
CA THR A 396 -10.58 6.02 21.92
C THR A 396 -11.39 4.84 21.41
N ILE A 397 -11.30 3.70 22.10
CA ILE A 397 -12.17 2.53 21.91
C ILE A 397 -12.97 2.37 23.20
N GLU A 398 -14.29 2.55 23.08
CA GLU A 398 -15.25 2.52 24.18
C GLU A 398 -16.56 1.84 23.75
N LYS A 399 -17.46 1.60 24.71
CA LYS A 399 -18.73 0.88 24.50
C LYS A 399 -19.76 1.69 23.74
#